data_AF-A0A965PZI5-F1
#
_entry.id   AF-A0A965PZI5-F1
#
_cell.length_a   1.000
_cell.length_b   1.000
_cell.length_c   1.000
_cell.angle_alpha   90.00
_cell.angle_beta   90.00
_cell.angle_gamma   90.00
#
_symmetry.space_group_name_H-M   'P 1'
#
loop_
_entity.id
_entity.type
_entity.pdbx_description
1 polymer ?
#
loop_
_entity_poly.entity_id
_entity_poly.type
_entity_poly.pdbx_seq_one_letter_code
_entity_poly.pdbx_strand_id
1 'polypeptide(L)' 'MQAAPVFDAAVLAKASRVRVLFLDVDGVLTDGGLYFAADGESLKRFNTLDGHGLKLLQRAGITPAVVTG' A
#
# COMPACT_ATOMS: atom_id res chain seq x y z
N MET A 1 13.53 -0.68 -20.67
CA MET A 1 13.81 0.05 -19.42
C MET A 1 12.86 1.24 -19.40
N GLN A 2 11.82 1.22 -18.56
CA GLN A 2 10.86 2.32 -18.47
C GLN A 2 11.52 3.48 -17.72
N ALA A 3 11.36 4.71 -18.20
CA ALA A 3 11.92 5.89 -17.53
C ALA A 3 11.31 6.02 -16.13
N ALA A 4 12.14 6.32 -15.13
CA ALA A 4 11.65 6.57 -13.79
C ALA A 4 10.69 7.78 -13.81
N PRO A 5 9.54 7.70 -13.11
CA PRO A 5 8.61 8.82 -13.04
C PRO A 5 9.30 10.04 -12.43
N VAL A 6 9.05 11.22 -13.01
CA VAL A 6 9.50 12.50 -12.48
C VAL A 6 8.49 12.96 -11.43
N PHE A 7 8.94 13.13 -10.20
CA PHE A 7 8.12 13.64 -9.09
C PHE A 7 8.42 15.11 -8.82
N ASP A 8 7.39 15.86 -8.40
CA ASP A 8 7.54 17.25 -7.97
C ASP A 8 8.50 17.36 -6.77
N ALA A 9 9.38 18.36 -6.80
CA ALA A 9 10.41 18.53 -5.78
C ALA A 9 9.84 18.77 -4.38
N ALA A 10 8.71 19.47 -4.25
CA ALA A 10 8.05 19.69 -2.98
C ALA A 10 7.43 18.40 -2.43
N VAL A 11 6.93 17.52 -3.30
CA VAL A 11 6.43 16.19 -2.90
C VAL A 11 7.58 15.33 -2.38
N LEU A 12 8.72 15.29 -3.09
CA LEU A 12 9.90 14.54 -2.65
C LEU A 12 10.44 15.06 -1.32
N ALA A 13 10.50 16.38 -1.14
CA ALA A 13 10.93 16.98 0.12
C ALA A 13 10.05 16.56 1.30
N LYS A 14 8.72 16.51 1.11
CA LYS A 14 7.78 16.01 2.13
C LYS A 14 7.98 14.52 2.40
N ALA A 15 8.06 13.69 1.36
CA ALA A 15 8.20 12.24 1.48
C ALA A 15 9.51 11.81 2.16
N SER A 16 10.61 12.55 1.99
CA SER A 16 11.92 12.25 2.59
C SER A 16 11.93 12.11 4.12
N ARG A 17 10.95 12.73 4.79
CA ARG A 17 10.80 12.74 6.25
C ARG A 17 9.94 11.60 6.79
N VAL A 18 9.27 10.85 5.92
CA VAL A 18 8.39 9.75 6.31
C VAL A 18 9.22 8.64 6.96
N ARG A 19 8.72 8.14 8.09
CA ARG A 19 9.29 6.99 8.82
C ARG A 19 8.25 5.90 9.07
N VAL A 20 6.97 6.24 8.98
CA VAL A 20 5.85 5.31 9.11
C VAL A 20 4.84 5.63 8.01
N LEU A 21 4.31 4.59 7.36
CA LEU A 21 3.24 4.70 6.38
C LEU A 21 2.00 3.96 6.89
N PHE A 22 0.95 4.69 7.23
CA PHE A 22 -0.35 4.12 7.60
C PHE A 22 -1.21 3.93 6.35
N LEU A 23 -1.83 2.75 6.23
CA LEU A 23 -2.62 2.34 5.07
C LEU A 23 -3.98 1.82 5.55
N ASP A 24 -5.04 2.24 4.87
CA ASP A 24 -6.32 1.55 4.95
C ASP A 24 -6.28 0.26 4.14
N VAL A 25 -7.27 -0.62 4.31
CA VAL A 25 -7.41 -1.86 3.56
C VAL A 25 -8.35 -1.65 2.36
N ASP A 26 -9.60 -1.34 2.62
CA ASP A 26 -10.64 -1.40 1.59
C ASP A 26 -10.58 -0.19 0.66
N GLY A 27 -10.30 -0.45 -0.62
CA GLY A 27 -10.10 0.59 -1.63
C GLY A 27 -8.69 1.22 -1.63
N VAL A 28 -7.79 0.76 -0.74
CA VAL A 28 -6.38 1.17 -0.72
C VAL A 28 -5.46 -0.02 -1.02
N LEU A 29 -5.45 -1.05 -0.17
CA LEU A 29 -4.71 -2.29 -0.40
C LEU A 29 -5.52 -3.33 -1.18
N THR A 30 -6.82 -3.08 -1.32
CA THR A 30 -7.75 -3.87 -2.12
C THR A 30 -8.43 -2.99 -3.17
N ASP A 31 -9.15 -3.62 -4.09
CA ASP A 31 -10.02 -2.93 -5.05
C ASP A 31 -11.32 -2.40 -4.43
N GLY A 32 -11.51 -2.52 -3.10
CA GLY A 32 -12.73 -2.17 -2.40
C GLY A 32 -13.85 -3.23 -2.53
N GLY A 33 -13.59 -4.32 -3.25
CA GLY A 33 -14.54 -5.41 -3.42
C GLY A 33 -14.54 -6.36 -2.21
N LEU A 34 -15.74 -6.77 -1.79
CA LEU A 34 -15.96 -7.87 -0.86
C LEU A 34 -16.60 -9.03 -1.61
N TYR A 35 -15.91 -10.16 -1.65
CA TYR A 35 -16.41 -11.37 -2.27
C TYR A 35 -16.96 -12.29 -1.17
N PHE A 36 -18.22 -12.72 -1.30
CA PHE A 36 -18.86 -13.59 -0.32
C PHE A 36 -19.03 -15.00 -0.89
N ALA A 37 -18.55 -16.00 -0.16
CA ALA A 37 -18.79 -17.40 -0.45
C ALA A 37 -20.16 -17.85 0.09
N ALA A 38 -20.65 -18.98 -0.42
CA ALA A 38 -21.98 -19.49 -0.08
C ALA A 38 -22.13 -19.91 1.40
N ASP A 39 -21.02 -20.14 2.09
CA ASP A 39 -20.93 -20.45 3.52
C ASP A 39 -20.82 -19.19 4.41
N GLY A 40 -20.78 -18.00 3.79
CA GLY A 40 -20.63 -16.73 4.50
C GLY A 40 -19.17 -16.28 4.70
N GLU A 41 -18.18 -17.03 4.22
CA GLU A 41 -16.79 -16.55 4.21
C GLU A 41 -16.64 -15.31 3.31
N SER A 42 -15.87 -14.33 3.77
CA SER A 42 -15.56 -13.12 2.99
C SER A 42 -14.10 -13.14 2.55
N LEU A 43 -13.88 -12.84 1.28
CA LEU A 43 -12.57 -12.78 0.64
C LEU A 43 -12.30 -11.36 0.15
N LYS A 44 -11.04 -10.94 0.29
CA LYS A 44 -10.51 -9.67 -0.22
C LYS A 44 -9.37 -9.94 -1.19
N ARG A 45 -9.31 -9.18 -2.29
CA ARG A 45 -8.26 -9.31 -3.30
C ARG A 45 -7.19 -8.23 -3.07
N PHE A 46 -5.95 -8.68 -2.88
CA PHE A 46 -4.77 -7.82 -2.73
C PHE A 46 -3.86 -7.89 -3.98
N ASN A 47 -2.97 -6.91 -4.13
CA ASN A 47 -1.99 -6.87 -5.21
C ASN A 47 -0.58 -7.31 -4.75
N THR A 48 0.05 -8.22 -5.50
CA THR A 48 1.41 -8.70 -5.18
C THR A 48 2.49 -7.61 -5.30
N LEU A 49 2.33 -6.65 -6.21
CA LEU A 49 3.26 -5.52 -6.35
C LEU A 49 3.20 -4.60 -5.13
N ASP A 50 2.02 -4.39 -4.54
CA ASP A 50 1.87 -3.64 -3.30
C ASP A 50 2.59 -4.35 -2.16
N GLY A 51 2.41 -5.67 -2.05
CA GLY A 51 3.16 -6.50 -1.10
C GLY A 51 4.69 -6.42 -1.27
N HIS A 52 5.17 -6.29 -2.51
CA HIS A 52 6.58 -6.04 -2.78
C HIS A 52 7.01 -4.64 -2.33
N GLY A 53 6.22 -3.61 -2.64
CA GLY A 53 6.45 -2.22 -2.23
C GLY A 53 6.56 -2.07 -0.71
N LEU A 54 5.68 -2.74 0.05
CA LEU A 54 5.72 -2.77 1.52
C LEU A 54 7.04 -3.35 2.05
N LYS A 55 7.54 -4.43 1.43
CA LYS A 55 8.85 -5.01 1.78
C LYS A 55 10.00 -4.05 1.45
N LEU A 56 9.92 -3.31 0.35
CA LEU A 56 10.92 -2.31 0.00
C LEU A 56 10.94 -1.15 1.00
N LEU A 57 9.77 -0.67 1.45
CA LEU A 57 9.66 0.34 2.52
C LEU A 57 10.33 -0.13 3.81
N GLN A 58 10.04 -1.36 4.25
CA GLN A 58 10.66 -1.96 5.42
C GLN A 58 12.19 -2.01 5.30
N ARG A 59 12.70 -2.44 4.14
CA ARG A 59 14.15 -2.46 3.85
C ARG A 59 14.78 -1.06 3.86
N ALA A 60 14.02 -0.03 3.50
CA ALA A 60 14.44 1.36 3.55
C ALA A 60 14.28 2.00 4.96
N GLY A 61 13.87 1.23 5.97
CA GLY A 61 13.68 1.72 7.34
C GLY A 61 12.38 2.52 7.55
N ILE A 62 11.41 2.36 6.66
CA ILE A 62 10.07 2.95 6.79
C ILE A 62 9.11 1.84 7.26
N THR A 63 8.41 2.06 8.36
CA THR A 63 7.47 1.09 8.94
C THR A 63 6.09 1.21 8.29
N PRO A 64 5.62 0.22 7.52
CA PRO A 64 4.23 0.17 7.11
C PRO A 64 3.34 -0.28 8.28
N ALA A 65 2.17 0.33 8.41
CA ALA A 65 1.14 -0.02 9.39
C ALA A 65 -0.24 0.00 8.71
N VAL A 66 -1.11 -0.92 9.10
CA VAL A 66 -2.48 -0.99 8.58
C VAL A 66 -3.44 -0.49 9.65
N VAL A 67 -4.36 0.40 9.27
CA VAL A 67 -5.44 0.90 10.11
C VAL A 67 -6.72 0.87 9.28
N THR A 68 -7.65 0.01 9.67
CA THR A 68 -8.94 -0.17 8.98
C THR A 68 -10.06 -0.35 10.02
N GLY A 69 -11.29 -0.05 9.63
CA GLY A 69 -12.47 -0.02 10.50
C GLY A 69 -13.13 -1.38 10.73
#